data_AF-A0A2S8F4F5-F1
#
_entry.id   AF-A0A2S8F4F5-F1
#
_cell.length_a   1.000
_cell.length_b   1.000
_cell.length_c   1.000
_cell.angle_alpha   90.00
_cell.angle_beta   90.00
_cell.angle_gamma   90.00
#
_symmetry.space_group_name_H-M   'P 1'
#
loop_
_entity.id
_entity.type
_entity.pdbx_description
1 polymer ?
#
loop_
_entity_poly.entity_id
_entity_poly.type
_entity_poly.pdbx_seq_one_letter_code
_entity_poly.pdbx_strand_id
1 'polypeptide(L)'
;MNQAKPSRVAKWMWEGSILLIVILVGVLFWQDQSAEKANRAWFLQNQKLEQGIADQKEKIAATQAAIAAELESGVPLVAVHTRNRSWHGPPASSSTSEIELALIRQLQDERQQVQAHALIGLRYFVSQQGGNSTIVAQVTPFVHNPRLKSYAMNILRQAGPSAKGAVPDILATVSCEYWYPLQKAIADVRRIDPDYDLIQLLGRYIVEDRYGKETFKNLIENFKPYEVALAYEAAAAMVKTPEKQTHIQQVQAYMKSPLTKAGPWSDQDFQRYLKSTSQPQAAQ
;
A
#
# COMPACT_ATOMS: atom_id res chain seq x y z
N MET A 1 42.12 37.91 -81.34
CA MET A 1 41.56 36.96 -80.35
C MET A 1 40.35 36.29 -80.99
N ASN A 2 40.52 35.09 -81.54
CA ASN A 2 39.45 34.37 -82.24
C ASN A 2 38.58 33.63 -81.23
N GLN A 3 37.35 34.10 -81.02
CA GLN A 3 36.32 33.35 -80.30
C GLN A 3 35.93 32.13 -81.14
N ALA A 4 36.25 30.93 -80.68
CA ALA A 4 35.76 29.70 -81.26
C ALA A 4 34.23 29.66 -81.14
N LYS A 5 33.53 29.47 -82.27
CA LYS A 5 32.07 29.31 -82.28
C LYS A 5 31.71 28.05 -81.48
N PRO A 6 30.80 28.13 -80.49
CA PRO A 6 30.43 26.96 -79.70
C PRO A 6 29.83 25.88 -80.61
N SER A 7 30.25 24.63 -80.42
CA SER A 7 29.70 23.49 -81.17
C SER A 7 28.20 23.39 -80.89
N ARG A 8 27.41 22.95 -81.89
CA ARG A 8 25.96 22.76 -81.71
C ARG A 8 25.67 21.88 -80.48
N VAL A 9 26.49 20.86 -80.25
CA VAL A 9 26.39 19.97 -79.08
C VAL A 9 26.55 20.72 -77.76
N ALA A 10 27.51 21.66 -77.65
CA ALA A 10 27.68 22.46 -76.44
C ALA A 10 26.48 23.38 -76.15
N LYS A 11 25.84 23.93 -77.20
CA LYS A 11 24.61 24.73 -77.06
C LYS A 11 23.44 23.87 -76.56
N TRP A 12 23.23 22.68 -77.13
CA TRP A 12 22.18 21.75 -76.70
C TRP A 12 22.40 21.24 -75.26
N MET A 13 23.64 20.98 -74.85
CA MET A 13 23.94 20.61 -73.46
C MET A 13 23.71 21.77 -72.49
N TRP A 14 24.01 23.00 -72.90
CA TRP A 14 23.75 24.18 -72.09
C TRP A 14 22.25 24.48 -71.94
N GLU A 15 21.49 24.43 -73.03
CA GLU A 15 20.03 24.61 -73.00
C GLU A 15 19.33 23.45 -72.24
N GLY A 16 19.78 22.21 -72.43
CA GLY A 16 19.28 21.04 -71.71
C GLY A 16 19.59 21.06 -70.22
N SER A 17 20.76 21.55 -69.81
CA SER A 17 21.11 21.68 -68.38
C SER A 17 20.32 22.79 -67.70
N ILE A 18 20.05 23.91 -68.38
CA ILE A 18 19.14 24.96 -67.85
C ILE A 18 17.74 24.41 -67.65
N LEU A 19 17.20 23.66 -68.63
CA LEU A 19 15.89 23.05 -68.51
C LEU A 19 15.81 22.08 -67.32
N LEU A 20 16.85 21.25 -67.13
CA LEU A 20 16.91 20.29 -66.03
C LEU A 20 17.01 20.99 -64.66
N ILE A 21 17.77 22.08 -64.56
CA ILE A 21 17.84 22.92 -63.35
C ILE A 21 16.48 23.54 -63.04
N VAL A 22 15.77 24.08 -64.04
CA VAL A 22 14.44 24.67 -63.83
C VAL A 22 13.43 23.62 -63.35
N ILE A 23 13.47 22.41 -63.91
CA ILE A 23 12.61 21.30 -63.46
C ILE A 23 12.95 20.91 -62.01
N LEU A 24 14.22 20.76 -61.66
CA LEU A 24 14.65 20.43 -60.29
C LEU A 24 14.23 21.51 -59.29
N VAL A 25 14.42 22.78 -59.62
CA VAL A 25 13.97 23.90 -58.78
C VAL A 25 12.45 23.89 -58.62
N GLY A 26 11.71 23.59 -59.68
CA GLY A 26 10.25 23.44 -59.63
C GLY A 26 9.79 22.30 -58.71
N VAL A 27 10.47 21.14 -58.76
CA VAL A 27 10.19 19.99 -57.89
C VAL A 27 10.52 20.30 -56.43
N LEU A 28 11.68 20.91 -56.17
CA LEU A 28 12.08 21.30 -54.80
C LEU A 28 11.13 22.34 -54.21
N PHE A 29 10.74 23.35 -54.99
CA PHE A 29 9.77 24.36 -54.56
C PHE A 29 8.39 23.75 -54.27
N TRP A 30 7.94 22.79 -55.08
CA TRP A 30 6.69 22.08 -54.83
C TRP A 30 6.76 21.19 -53.58
N GLN A 31 7.87 20.48 -53.38
CA GLN A 31 8.11 19.69 -52.17
C GLN A 31 8.14 20.56 -50.91
N ASP A 32 8.80 21.72 -50.97
CA ASP A 32 8.87 22.68 -49.87
C ASP A 32 7.47 23.23 -49.54
N GLN A 33 6.70 23.67 -50.53
CA GLN A 33 5.31 24.10 -50.31
C GLN A 33 4.40 22.98 -49.78
N SER A 34 4.61 21.75 -50.23
CA SER A 34 3.86 20.58 -49.75
C SER A 34 4.19 20.28 -48.28
N ALA A 35 5.47 20.31 -47.92
CA ALA A 35 5.94 20.11 -46.56
C ALA A 35 5.47 21.22 -45.62
N GLU A 36 5.52 22.49 -46.04
CA GLU A 36 4.97 23.61 -45.25
C GLU A 36 3.47 23.45 -44.98
N LYS A 37 2.68 23.04 -45.99
CA LYS A 37 1.25 22.78 -45.81
C LYS A 37 0.98 21.64 -44.84
N ALA A 38 1.75 20.54 -44.93
CA ALA A 38 1.64 19.43 -44.01
C ALA A 38 2.01 19.84 -42.58
N ASN A 39 3.09 20.59 -42.39
CA ASN A 39 3.53 21.08 -41.08
C ASN A 39 2.51 22.04 -40.46
N ARG A 40 1.92 22.95 -41.24
CA ARG A 40 0.84 23.83 -40.75
C ARG A 40 -0.40 23.04 -40.35
N ALA A 41 -0.78 22.01 -41.11
CA ALA A 41 -1.90 21.14 -40.75
C ALA A 41 -1.65 20.38 -39.45
N TRP A 42 -0.44 19.83 -39.27
CA TRP A 42 -0.01 19.18 -38.04
C TRP A 42 0.00 20.15 -36.84
N PHE A 43 0.52 21.36 -37.03
CA PHE A 43 0.52 22.38 -35.98
C PHE A 43 -0.90 22.74 -35.53
N LEU A 44 -1.83 22.95 -36.48
CA LEU A 44 -3.23 23.22 -36.17
C LEU A 44 -3.92 22.04 -35.49
N GLN A 45 -3.58 20.80 -35.86
CA GLN A 45 -4.10 19.61 -35.20
C GLN A 45 -3.58 19.49 -33.75
N ASN A 46 -2.28 19.72 -33.53
CA ASN A 46 -1.70 19.73 -32.20
C ASN A 46 -2.31 20.82 -31.32
N GLN A 47 -2.51 22.02 -31.86
CA GLN A 47 -3.16 23.10 -31.13
C GLN A 47 -4.60 22.76 -30.74
N LYS A 48 -5.36 22.10 -31.62
CA LYS A 48 -6.71 21.60 -31.30
C LYS A 48 -6.69 20.50 -30.24
N LEU A 49 -5.70 19.60 -30.28
CA LEU A 49 -5.54 18.57 -29.26
C LEU A 49 -5.18 19.19 -27.91
N GLU A 50 -4.27 20.17 -27.87
CA GLU A 50 -3.90 20.88 -26.65
C GLU A 50 -5.08 21.62 -26.04
N GLN A 51 -5.89 22.30 -26.87
CA GLN A 51 -7.14 22.92 -26.43
C GLN A 51 -8.14 21.88 -25.91
N GLY A 52 -8.33 20.77 -26.62
CA GLY A 52 -9.21 19.68 -26.17
C GLY A 52 -8.76 19.06 -24.85
N ILE A 53 -7.45 18.91 -24.63
CA ILE A 53 -6.87 18.46 -23.36
C ILE A 53 -7.11 19.48 -22.25
N ALA A 54 -6.96 20.78 -22.54
CA ALA A 54 -7.21 21.85 -21.57
C ALA A 54 -8.69 21.88 -21.14
N ASP A 55 -9.62 21.82 -22.10
CA ASP A 55 -11.07 21.79 -21.83
C ASP A 55 -11.46 20.54 -21.00
N GLN A 56 -10.85 19.38 -21.30
CA GLN A 56 -11.08 18.16 -20.52
C GLN A 56 -10.54 18.28 -19.10
N LYS A 57 -9.35 18.88 -18.91
CA LYS A 57 -8.79 19.15 -17.58
C LYS A 57 -9.68 20.08 -16.77
N GLU A 58 -10.21 21.14 -17.38
CA GLU A 58 -11.13 22.06 -16.72
C GLU A 58 -12.43 21.37 -16.27
N LYS A 59 -13.03 20.54 -17.15
CA LYS A 59 -14.21 19.74 -16.79
C LYS A 59 -13.96 18.76 -15.65
N ILE A 60 -12.80 18.11 -15.64
CA ILE A 60 -12.39 17.19 -14.56
C ILE A 60 -12.23 17.97 -13.25
N ALA A 61 -11.54 19.12 -13.27
CA ALA A 61 -11.35 19.97 -12.10
C ALA A 61 -12.69 20.48 -11.53
N ALA A 62 -13.60 20.94 -12.39
CA ALA A 62 -14.93 21.38 -11.97
C ALA A 62 -15.75 20.25 -11.32
N THR A 63 -15.69 19.05 -11.88
CA THR A 63 -16.35 17.86 -11.32
C THR A 63 -15.75 17.49 -9.96
N GLN A 64 -14.43 17.54 -9.82
CA GLN A 64 -13.74 17.24 -8.56
C GLN A 64 -14.06 18.26 -7.47
N ALA A 65 -14.11 19.55 -7.81
CA ALA A 65 -14.50 20.61 -6.87
C ALA A 65 -15.96 20.41 -6.39
N ALA A 66 -16.88 20.03 -7.29
CA ALA A 66 -18.24 19.69 -6.91
C ALA A 66 -18.31 18.48 -5.96
N ILE A 67 -17.53 17.42 -6.23
CA ILE A 67 -17.42 16.26 -5.34
C ILE A 67 -16.87 16.67 -3.97
N ALA A 68 -15.80 17.48 -3.93
CA ALA A 68 -15.22 17.95 -2.67
C ALA A 68 -16.24 18.76 -1.84
N ALA A 69 -17.00 19.66 -2.48
CA ALA A 69 -18.04 20.42 -1.81
C ALA A 69 -19.17 19.53 -1.25
N GLU A 70 -19.62 18.51 -2.00
CA GLU A 70 -20.60 17.55 -1.49
C GLU A 70 -20.06 16.74 -0.30
N LEU A 71 -18.79 16.30 -0.36
CA LEU A 71 -18.15 15.61 0.76
C LEU A 71 -18.02 16.52 1.98
N GLU A 72 -17.66 17.79 1.80
CA GLU A 72 -17.60 18.77 2.88
C GLU A 72 -18.98 18.99 3.55
N SER A 73 -20.07 18.89 2.80
CA SER A 73 -21.43 18.92 3.35
C SER A 73 -21.85 17.65 4.11
N GLY A 74 -20.96 16.66 4.20
CA GLY A 74 -21.20 15.39 4.90
C GLY A 74 -21.98 14.37 4.09
N VAL A 75 -22.12 14.58 2.77
CA VAL A 75 -22.67 13.55 1.87
C VAL A 75 -21.64 12.45 1.72
N PRO A 76 -21.99 11.17 1.97
CA PRO A 76 -21.04 10.08 1.78
C PRO A 76 -20.67 9.93 0.30
N LEU A 77 -19.40 9.61 0.02
CA LEU A 77 -18.87 9.46 -1.34
C LEU A 77 -19.74 8.55 -2.24
N VAL A 78 -20.37 7.52 -1.67
CA VAL A 78 -21.26 6.59 -2.39
C VAL A 78 -22.55 7.28 -2.86
N ALA A 79 -23.06 8.28 -2.13
CA ALA A 79 -24.23 9.05 -2.54
C ALA A 79 -23.90 10.06 -3.66
N VAL A 80 -22.71 10.69 -3.60
CA VAL A 80 -22.14 11.51 -4.68
C VAL A 80 -21.98 10.68 -5.98
N HIS A 81 -21.76 9.37 -5.84
CA HIS A 81 -21.40 8.46 -6.96
C HIS A 81 -22.60 7.82 -7.71
N THR A 82 -23.84 8.05 -7.30
CA THR A 82 -25.02 7.32 -7.84
C THR A 82 -25.33 7.54 -9.34
N ARG A 83 -24.56 8.33 -10.10
CA ARG A 83 -24.83 8.60 -11.53
C ARG A 83 -23.86 7.99 -12.57
N ASN A 84 -22.71 7.41 -12.21
CA ASN A 84 -21.87 6.73 -13.22
C ASN A 84 -20.93 5.67 -12.64
N ARG A 85 -21.15 4.39 -13.00
CA ARG A 85 -20.66 3.15 -12.36
C ARG A 85 -19.15 2.83 -12.45
N SER A 86 -18.28 3.78 -12.74
CA SER A 86 -16.84 3.52 -12.65
C SER A 86 -16.10 4.75 -12.16
N TRP A 87 -15.81 4.78 -10.85
CA TRP A 87 -14.73 5.66 -10.39
C TRP A 87 -13.41 5.10 -10.90
N HIS A 88 -13.01 5.55 -12.09
CA HIS A 88 -11.62 5.59 -12.46
C HIS A 88 -11.02 6.69 -11.59
N GLY A 89 -10.16 6.30 -10.67
CA GLY A 89 -9.52 7.18 -9.70
C GLY A 89 -9.03 8.45 -10.35
N PRO A 90 -9.07 9.58 -9.64
CA PRO A 90 -8.66 10.81 -10.24
C PRO A 90 -7.18 10.71 -10.66
N PRO A 91 -6.79 11.20 -11.85
CA PRO A 91 -5.40 11.22 -12.26
C PRO A 91 -4.59 12.01 -11.22
N ALA A 92 -3.36 11.57 -10.94
CA ALA A 92 -2.44 12.22 -10.02
C ALA A 92 -2.22 13.70 -10.42
N SER A 93 -3.04 14.57 -9.84
CA SER A 93 -3.11 16.00 -10.12
C SER A 93 -3.56 16.71 -8.84
N SER A 94 -3.24 18.00 -8.72
CA SER A 94 -3.43 18.82 -7.52
C SER A 94 -4.83 18.74 -6.90
N SER A 95 -5.87 18.51 -7.70
CA SER A 95 -7.27 18.37 -7.26
C SER A 95 -7.59 17.07 -6.51
N THR A 96 -6.71 16.07 -6.55
CA THR A 96 -6.86 14.85 -5.71
C THR A 96 -6.66 15.13 -4.22
N SER A 97 -5.89 16.18 -3.90
CA SER A 97 -5.63 16.59 -2.52
C SER A 97 -6.88 17.13 -1.82
N GLU A 98 -7.77 17.83 -2.52
CA GLU A 98 -8.99 18.40 -1.94
C GLU A 98 -9.98 17.30 -1.52
N ILE A 99 -10.16 16.27 -2.36
CA ILE A 99 -11.02 15.12 -2.04
C ILE A 99 -10.44 14.33 -0.86
N GLU A 100 -9.12 14.08 -0.85
CA GLU A 100 -8.45 13.43 0.28
C GLU A 100 -8.66 14.21 1.58
N LEU A 101 -8.47 15.53 1.56
CA LEU A 101 -8.69 16.40 2.71
C LEU A 101 -10.16 16.40 3.17
N ALA A 102 -11.11 16.42 2.24
CA ALA A 102 -12.53 16.33 2.56
C ALA A 102 -12.87 15.00 3.24
N LEU A 103 -12.33 13.88 2.74
CA LEU A 103 -12.50 12.56 3.37
C LEU A 103 -11.83 12.50 4.75
N ILE A 104 -10.65 13.09 4.93
CA ILE A 104 -10.00 13.21 6.25
C ILE A 104 -10.89 13.99 7.22
N ARG A 105 -11.49 15.10 6.79
CA ARG A 105 -12.43 15.87 7.63
C ARG A 105 -13.68 15.05 7.97
N GLN A 106 -14.20 14.26 7.05
CA GLN A 106 -15.33 13.35 7.32
C GLN A 106 -15.02 12.28 8.38
N LEU A 107 -13.76 11.93 8.62
CA LEU A 107 -13.40 11.07 9.75
C LEU A 107 -13.75 11.72 11.10
N GLN A 108 -13.81 13.05 11.17
CA GLN A 108 -14.17 13.79 12.38
C GLN A 108 -15.69 13.96 12.55
N ASP A 109 -16.51 13.46 11.61
CA ASP A 109 -17.98 13.48 11.74
C ASP A 109 -18.44 12.54 12.86
N GLU A 110 -19.47 12.92 13.62
CA GLU A 110 -19.99 12.11 14.73
C GLU A 110 -20.69 10.82 14.26
N ARG A 111 -21.16 10.79 13.01
CA ARG A 111 -21.91 9.67 12.45
C ARG A 111 -20.96 8.59 11.94
N GLN A 112 -21.00 7.42 12.57
CA GLN A 112 -20.20 6.25 12.17
C GLN A 112 -20.35 5.86 10.69
N GLN A 113 -21.52 6.10 10.10
CA GLN A 113 -21.73 5.83 8.67
C GLN A 113 -20.86 6.76 7.81
N VAL A 114 -20.80 8.06 8.11
CA VAL A 114 -19.97 9.01 7.37
C VAL A 114 -18.49 8.64 7.52
N GLN A 115 -18.06 8.33 8.74
CA GLN A 115 -16.70 7.84 9.01
C GLN A 115 -16.37 6.56 8.21
N ALA A 116 -17.29 5.59 8.15
CA ALA A 116 -17.07 4.36 7.37
C ALA A 116 -16.91 4.65 5.86
N HIS A 117 -17.72 5.56 5.32
CA HIS A 117 -17.62 5.96 3.91
C HIS A 117 -16.32 6.70 3.63
N ALA A 118 -15.90 7.58 4.55
CA ALA A 118 -14.62 8.26 4.48
C ALA A 118 -13.46 7.26 4.45
N LEU A 119 -13.46 6.25 5.33
CA LEU A 119 -12.46 5.18 5.33
C LEU A 119 -12.47 4.37 4.02
N ILE A 120 -13.63 4.05 3.46
CA ILE A 120 -13.74 3.38 2.16
C ILE A 120 -13.14 4.25 1.04
N GLY A 121 -13.43 5.56 1.04
CA GLY A 121 -12.86 6.51 0.09
C GLY A 121 -11.34 6.59 0.21
N LEU A 122 -10.82 6.80 1.41
CA LEU A 122 -9.38 6.89 1.69
C LEU A 122 -8.62 5.63 1.32
N ARG A 123 -9.22 4.44 1.51
CA ARG A 123 -8.65 3.18 1.03
C ARG A 123 -8.34 3.22 -0.46
N TYR A 124 -9.23 3.79 -1.25
CA TYR A 124 -9.01 3.91 -2.69
C TYR A 124 -7.80 4.79 -3.01
N PHE A 125 -7.68 5.94 -2.35
CA PHE A 125 -6.52 6.83 -2.52
C PHE A 125 -5.21 6.13 -2.15
N VAL A 126 -5.16 5.47 -0.99
CA VAL A 126 -3.98 4.72 -0.54
C VAL A 126 -3.62 3.60 -1.52
N SER A 127 -4.61 2.95 -2.14
CA SER A 127 -4.34 1.89 -3.14
C SER A 127 -3.71 2.42 -4.44
N GLN A 128 -3.93 3.69 -4.78
CA GLN A 128 -3.42 4.31 -6.01
C GLN A 128 -2.11 5.06 -5.79
N GLN A 129 -1.98 5.76 -4.66
CA GLN A 129 -0.89 6.71 -4.41
C GLN A 129 0.10 6.22 -3.33
N GLY A 130 -0.20 5.10 -2.67
CA GLY A 130 0.50 4.66 -1.47
C GLY A 130 -0.01 5.38 -0.22
N GLY A 131 0.40 4.89 0.95
CA GLY A 131 0.05 5.53 2.23
C GLY A 131 0.92 6.75 2.50
N ASN A 132 0.31 7.86 2.89
CA ASN A 132 1.02 9.01 3.48
C ASN A 132 0.85 9.04 5.01
N SER A 133 1.74 9.75 5.70
CA SER A 133 1.74 9.84 7.17
C SER A 133 0.48 10.48 7.72
N THR A 134 -0.12 11.44 7.00
CA THR A 134 -1.35 12.12 7.40
C THR A 134 -2.54 11.16 7.46
N ILE A 135 -2.80 10.40 6.40
CA ILE A 135 -3.86 9.39 6.34
C ILE A 135 -3.64 8.36 7.43
N VAL A 136 -2.41 7.85 7.58
CA VAL A 136 -2.10 6.87 8.64
C VAL A 136 -2.47 7.44 10.01
N ALA A 137 -2.00 8.63 10.35
CA ALA A 137 -2.28 9.25 11.66
C ALA A 137 -3.79 9.45 11.91
N GLN A 138 -4.55 9.82 10.89
CA GLN A 138 -6.00 10.03 10.99
C GLN A 138 -6.78 8.70 11.06
N VAL A 139 -6.26 7.63 10.45
CA VAL A 139 -6.92 6.32 10.42
C VAL A 139 -6.59 5.48 11.65
N THR A 140 -5.42 5.63 12.26
CA THR A 140 -4.98 4.83 13.42
C THR A 140 -5.99 4.78 14.57
N PRO A 141 -6.61 5.89 15.03
CA PRO A 141 -7.59 5.84 16.12
C PRO A 141 -8.77 4.90 15.85
N PHE A 142 -9.15 4.69 14.59
CA PHE A 142 -10.28 3.84 14.22
C PHE A 142 -10.02 2.34 14.38
N VAL A 143 -8.77 1.91 14.62
CA VAL A 143 -8.49 0.50 14.95
C VAL A 143 -9.08 0.09 16.30
N HIS A 144 -9.28 1.05 17.20
CA HIS A 144 -9.91 0.86 18.51
C HIS A 144 -11.44 0.81 18.44
N ASN A 145 -12.06 1.23 17.33
CA ASN A 145 -13.51 1.19 17.16
C ASN A 145 -13.94 -0.15 16.52
N PRO A 146 -14.66 -1.04 17.23
CA PRO A 146 -15.00 -2.38 16.71
C PRO A 146 -15.77 -2.38 15.39
N ARG A 147 -16.59 -1.35 15.14
CA ARG A 147 -17.41 -1.24 13.93
C ARG A 147 -16.62 -0.73 12.72
N LEU A 148 -15.57 0.06 12.96
CA LEU A 148 -14.76 0.69 11.91
C LEU A 148 -13.38 0.05 11.73
N LYS A 149 -12.97 -0.80 12.68
CA LYS A 149 -11.67 -1.48 12.73
C LYS A 149 -11.32 -2.18 11.42
N SER A 150 -12.25 -2.92 10.82
CA SER A 150 -11.98 -3.65 9.58
C SER A 150 -11.61 -2.71 8.42
N TYR A 151 -12.27 -1.55 8.31
CA TYR A 151 -11.96 -0.53 7.32
C TYR A 151 -10.61 0.12 7.58
N ALA A 152 -10.35 0.53 8.82
CA ALA A 152 -9.09 1.14 9.23
C ALA A 152 -7.89 0.19 8.98
N MET A 153 -8.00 -1.06 9.42
CA MET A 153 -6.98 -2.09 9.20
C MET A 153 -6.69 -2.32 7.72
N ASN A 154 -7.71 -2.28 6.85
CA ASN A 154 -7.50 -2.45 5.41
C ASN A 154 -6.70 -1.30 4.80
N ILE A 155 -6.92 -0.06 5.26
CA ILE A 155 -6.15 1.10 4.81
C ILE A 155 -4.70 0.99 5.30
N LEU A 156 -4.49 0.72 6.60
CA LEU A 156 -3.14 0.60 7.17
C LEU A 156 -2.33 -0.52 6.52
N ARG A 157 -2.97 -1.65 6.20
CA ARG A 157 -2.33 -2.76 5.46
C ARG A 157 -1.93 -2.35 4.03
N GLN A 158 -2.72 -1.52 3.37
CA GLN A 158 -2.41 -1.01 2.03
C GLN A 158 -1.34 0.08 2.06
N ALA A 159 -1.31 0.89 3.11
CA ALA A 159 -0.27 1.88 3.34
C ALA A 159 1.12 1.23 3.55
N GLY A 160 1.17 -0.02 4.05
CA GLY A 160 2.40 -0.80 4.16
C GLY A 160 3.41 -0.13 5.11
N PRO A 161 4.69 0.03 4.73
CA PRO A 161 5.71 0.64 5.59
C PRO A 161 5.40 2.06 6.07
N SER A 162 4.57 2.83 5.38
CA SER A 162 4.14 4.15 5.86
C SER A 162 3.30 4.07 7.14
N ALA A 163 2.70 2.91 7.42
CA ALA A 163 1.87 2.67 8.59
C ALA A 163 2.63 2.15 9.83
N LYS A 164 3.98 2.13 9.81
CA LYS A 164 4.80 1.64 10.95
C LYS A 164 4.39 2.24 12.30
N GLY A 165 4.11 3.54 12.34
CA GLY A 165 3.67 4.23 13.56
C GLY A 165 2.33 3.74 14.14
N ALA A 166 1.50 3.05 13.35
CA ALA A 166 0.21 2.50 13.79
C ALA A 166 0.32 1.10 14.40
N VAL A 167 1.47 0.42 14.28
CA VAL A 167 1.64 -0.96 14.75
C VAL A 167 1.33 -1.13 16.25
N PRO A 168 1.79 -0.25 17.15
CA PRO A 168 1.47 -0.37 18.58
C PRO A 168 -0.05 -0.35 18.84
N ASP A 169 -0.80 0.54 18.20
CA ASP A 169 -2.25 0.63 18.31
C ASP A 169 -2.97 -0.59 17.73
N ILE A 170 -2.51 -1.08 16.57
CA ILE A 170 -3.03 -2.32 15.98
C ILE A 170 -2.91 -3.44 17.01
N LEU A 171 -1.71 -3.65 17.55
CA LEU A 171 -1.42 -4.71 18.51
C LEU A 171 -2.16 -4.53 19.84
N ALA A 172 -2.36 -3.30 20.30
CA ALA A 172 -3.13 -3.02 21.52
C ALA A 172 -4.58 -3.54 21.45
N THR A 173 -5.18 -3.58 20.26
CA THR A 173 -6.58 -3.97 20.07
C THR A 173 -6.79 -5.46 19.78
N VAL A 174 -5.73 -6.26 19.75
CA VAL A 174 -5.80 -7.69 19.41
C VAL A 174 -6.12 -8.49 20.67
N SER A 175 -7.22 -9.26 20.64
CA SER A 175 -7.46 -10.27 21.67
C SER A 175 -6.37 -11.33 21.59
N CYS A 176 -5.67 -11.57 22.71
CA CYS A 176 -4.68 -12.62 22.82
C CYS A 176 -5.24 -13.83 23.59
N GLU A 177 -6.56 -14.01 23.63
CA GLU A 177 -7.18 -15.23 24.18
C GLU A 177 -7.10 -16.42 23.21
N TYR A 178 -6.94 -16.15 21.91
CA TYR A 178 -6.99 -17.14 20.84
C TYR A 178 -5.86 -16.94 19.83
N TRP A 179 -5.35 -18.05 19.28
CA TRP A 179 -4.26 -18.03 18.31
C TRP A 179 -4.62 -17.36 16.98
N TYR A 180 -5.83 -17.59 16.44
CA TYR A 180 -6.20 -17.09 15.12
C TYR A 180 -6.20 -15.55 15.00
N PRO A 181 -6.82 -14.79 15.93
CA PRO A 181 -6.72 -13.32 15.93
C PRO A 181 -5.27 -12.81 16.06
N LEU A 182 -4.46 -13.46 16.89
CA LEU A 182 -3.05 -13.13 17.07
C LEU A 182 -2.24 -13.36 15.80
N GLN A 183 -2.37 -14.55 15.18
CA GLN A 183 -1.68 -14.91 13.95
C GLN A 183 -2.01 -13.92 12.82
N LYS A 184 -3.28 -13.55 12.68
CA LYS A 184 -3.70 -12.54 11.71
C LYS A 184 -3.07 -11.17 11.98
N ALA A 185 -3.01 -10.74 13.24
CA ALA A 185 -2.38 -9.50 13.62
C ALA A 185 -0.86 -9.51 13.34
N ILE A 186 -0.17 -10.61 13.66
CA ILE A 186 1.25 -10.79 13.34
C ILE A 186 1.50 -10.68 11.84
N ALA A 187 0.66 -11.32 11.01
CA ALA A 187 0.77 -11.23 9.56
C ALA A 187 0.54 -9.80 9.05
N ASP A 188 -0.44 -9.09 9.62
CA ASP A 188 -0.71 -7.69 9.29
C ASP A 188 0.45 -6.78 9.70
N VAL A 189 1.01 -6.98 10.89
CA VAL A 189 2.16 -6.23 11.39
C VAL A 189 3.40 -6.51 10.55
N ARG A 190 3.74 -7.76 10.27
CA ARG A 190 4.91 -8.10 9.43
C ARG A 190 4.84 -7.50 8.02
N ARG A 191 3.63 -7.23 7.51
CA ARG A 191 3.44 -6.54 6.23
C ARG A 191 3.71 -5.03 6.32
N ILE A 192 3.44 -4.43 7.47
CA ILE A 192 3.66 -3.00 7.75
C ILE A 192 5.12 -2.78 8.17
N ASP A 193 5.58 -3.56 9.14
CA ASP A 193 6.91 -3.50 9.73
C ASP A 193 7.47 -4.92 9.91
N PRO A 194 8.26 -5.42 8.95
CA PRO A 194 8.82 -6.77 9.01
C PRO A 194 9.70 -7.03 10.24
N ASP A 195 10.32 -5.98 10.77
CA ASP A 195 11.32 -6.05 11.85
C ASP A 195 10.73 -5.69 13.23
N TYR A 196 9.41 -5.52 13.33
CA TYR A 196 8.78 -5.13 14.58
C TYR A 196 8.92 -6.21 15.65
N ASP A 197 9.29 -5.79 16.86
CA ASP A 197 9.44 -6.68 18.01
C ASP A 197 8.06 -7.15 18.53
N LEU A 198 7.76 -8.43 18.31
CA LEU A 198 6.52 -9.07 18.72
C LEU A 198 6.57 -9.66 20.14
N ILE A 199 7.72 -9.61 20.83
CA ILE A 199 7.92 -10.31 22.12
C ILE A 199 6.88 -9.90 23.16
N GLN A 200 6.56 -8.61 23.27
CA GLN A 200 5.55 -8.12 24.21
C GLN A 200 4.14 -8.67 23.90
N LEU A 201 3.80 -8.77 22.62
CA LEU A 201 2.52 -9.33 22.18
C LEU A 201 2.44 -10.83 22.47
N LEU A 202 3.51 -11.58 22.21
CA LEU A 202 3.59 -13.00 22.50
C LEU A 202 3.55 -13.28 24.01
N GLY A 203 4.21 -12.44 24.82
CA GLY A 203 4.10 -12.49 26.27
C GLY A 203 2.65 -12.32 26.75
N ARG A 204 1.94 -11.35 26.19
CA ARG A 204 0.50 -11.14 26.46
C ARG A 204 -0.34 -12.36 26.06
N TYR A 205 -0.05 -12.97 24.91
CA TYR A 205 -0.69 -14.22 24.48
C TYR A 205 -0.50 -15.37 25.48
N ILE A 206 0.72 -15.57 25.99
CA ILE A 206 0.97 -16.63 26.99
C ILE A 206 0.15 -16.41 28.26
N VAL A 207 -0.01 -15.16 28.69
CA VAL A 207 -0.76 -14.81 29.89
C VAL A 207 -2.27 -14.94 29.68
N GLU A 208 -2.80 -14.43 28.57
CA GLU A 208 -4.25 -14.35 28.29
C GLU A 208 -4.85 -15.66 27.74
N ASP A 209 -4.05 -16.51 27.08
CA ASP A 209 -4.54 -17.74 26.44
C ASP A 209 -5.12 -18.71 27.47
N ARG A 210 -6.22 -19.39 27.12
CA ARG A 210 -6.91 -20.32 28.03
C ARG A 210 -6.30 -21.73 28.04
N TYR A 211 -5.47 -22.07 27.06
CA TYR A 211 -5.01 -23.42 26.75
C TYR A 211 -3.47 -23.48 26.71
N GLY A 212 -2.83 -23.39 27.88
CA GLY A 212 -1.36 -23.28 28.02
C GLY A 212 -0.53 -24.27 27.19
N LYS A 213 -1.01 -25.51 27.00
CA LYS A 213 -0.34 -26.52 26.16
C LYS A 213 -0.41 -26.17 24.67
N GLU A 214 -1.56 -25.74 24.17
CA GLU A 214 -1.72 -25.33 22.77
C GLU A 214 -0.96 -24.03 22.51
N THR A 215 -0.88 -23.13 23.50
CA THR A 215 -0.05 -21.91 23.42
C THR A 215 1.40 -22.26 23.10
N PHE A 216 1.99 -23.20 23.84
CA PHE A 216 3.39 -23.57 23.65
C PHE A 216 3.62 -24.17 22.26
N LYS A 217 2.73 -25.08 21.82
CA LYS A 217 2.76 -25.67 20.49
C LYS A 217 2.71 -24.61 19.38
N ASN A 218 1.74 -23.70 19.44
CA ASN A 218 1.59 -22.63 18.45
C ASN A 218 2.85 -21.76 18.35
N LEU A 219 3.49 -21.48 19.48
CA LEU A 219 4.71 -20.67 19.51
C LEU A 219 5.89 -21.38 18.86
N ILE A 220 6.15 -22.65 19.18
CA ILE A 220 7.30 -23.38 18.62
C ILE A 220 7.14 -23.70 17.12
N GLU A 221 5.90 -23.83 16.63
CA GLU A 221 5.63 -24.07 15.20
C GLU A 221 5.83 -22.80 14.34
N ASN A 222 5.72 -21.61 14.94
CA ASN A 222 5.65 -20.34 14.19
C ASN A 222 6.79 -19.36 14.47
N PHE A 223 7.60 -19.61 15.51
CA PHE A 223 8.68 -18.72 15.95
C PHE A 223 9.98 -19.47 16.21
N LYS A 224 11.09 -18.74 16.17
CA LYS A 224 12.40 -19.31 16.48
C LYS A 224 12.51 -19.58 17.99
N PRO A 225 13.28 -20.60 18.41
CA PRO A 225 13.44 -20.95 19.82
C PRO A 225 13.79 -19.78 20.76
N TYR A 226 14.67 -18.87 20.33
CA TYR A 226 15.04 -17.71 21.15
C TYR A 226 13.89 -16.71 21.32
N GLU A 227 13.03 -16.53 20.31
CA GLU A 227 11.86 -15.65 20.38
C GLU A 227 10.84 -16.21 21.36
N VAL A 228 10.65 -17.54 21.33
CA VAL A 228 9.79 -18.25 22.29
C VAL A 228 10.32 -18.05 23.72
N ALA A 229 11.63 -18.23 23.93
CA ALA A 229 12.23 -18.02 25.25
C ALA A 229 12.01 -16.58 25.78
N LEU A 230 12.27 -15.57 24.94
CA LEU A 230 12.04 -14.16 25.28
C LEU A 230 10.55 -13.85 25.54
N ALA A 231 9.63 -14.46 24.79
CA ALA A 231 8.19 -14.31 25.02
C ALA A 231 7.77 -14.86 26.40
N TYR A 232 8.31 -15.99 26.83
CA TYR A 232 8.06 -16.54 28.18
C TYR A 232 8.71 -15.70 29.28
N GLU A 233 9.85 -15.07 29.03
CA GLU A 233 10.44 -14.09 29.96
C GLU A 233 9.53 -12.85 30.10
N ALA A 234 9.03 -12.31 28.99
CA ALA A 234 8.07 -11.22 28.99
C ALA A 234 6.75 -11.61 29.71
N ALA A 235 6.24 -12.82 29.46
CA ALA A 235 5.05 -13.35 30.12
C ALA A 235 5.23 -13.45 31.64
N ALA A 236 6.41 -13.86 32.11
CA ALA A 236 6.74 -13.95 33.54
C ALA A 236 6.67 -12.58 34.25
N ALA A 237 6.96 -11.48 33.54
CA ALA A 237 6.83 -10.12 34.07
C ALA A 237 5.37 -9.61 34.11
N MET A 238 4.47 -10.22 33.32
CA MET A 238 3.07 -9.79 33.17
C MET A 238 2.06 -10.64 33.96
N VAL A 239 2.43 -11.88 34.30
CA VAL A 239 1.52 -12.85 34.93
C VAL A 239 1.09 -12.40 36.32
N LYS A 240 -0.21 -12.53 36.62
CA LYS A 240 -0.79 -12.17 37.93
C LYS A 240 -1.32 -13.37 38.71
N THR A 241 -1.55 -14.51 38.05
CA THR A 241 -2.13 -15.69 38.68
C THR A 241 -1.08 -16.76 38.98
N PRO A 242 -1.15 -17.41 40.15
CA PRO A 242 -0.15 -18.40 40.57
C PRO A 242 -0.14 -19.64 39.67
N GLU A 243 -1.29 -20.05 39.14
CA GLU A 243 -1.40 -21.18 38.19
C GLU A 243 -0.62 -20.92 36.90
N LYS A 244 -0.82 -19.74 36.29
CA LYS A 244 -0.08 -19.34 35.09
C LYS A 244 1.40 -19.15 35.37
N GLN A 245 1.74 -18.59 36.52
CA GLN A 245 3.15 -18.43 36.93
C GLN A 245 3.85 -19.79 37.03
N THR A 246 3.18 -20.79 37.63
CA THR A 246 3.70 -22.17 37.74
C THR A 246 3.91 -22.77 36.34
N HIS A 247 2.93 -22.63 35.44
CA HIS A 247 3.05 -23.11 34.07
C HIS A 247 4.21 -22.45 33.31
N ILE A 248 4.33 -21.12 33.39
CA ILE A 248 5.43 -20.37 32.76
C ILE A 248 6.79 -20.85 33.28
N GLN A 249 6.92 -21.04 34.60
CA GLN A 249 8.15 -21.55 35.22
C GLN A 249 8.48 -22.98 34.76
N GLN A 250 7.48 -23.87 34.65
CA GLN A 250 7.67 -25.22 34.14
C GLN A 250 8.20 -25.21 32.70
N VAL A 251 7.62 -24.37 31.83
CA VAL A 251 8.08 -24.23 30.44
C VAL A 251 9.50 -23.64 30.42
N GLN A 252 9.79 -22.60 31.20
CA GLN A 252 11.14 -22.03 31.29
C GLN A 252 12.19 -23.03 31.80
N ALA A 253 11.86 -23.85 32.79
CA ALA A 253 12.74 -24.90 33.29
C ALA A 253 12.99 -25.97 32.20
N TYR A 254 11.94 -26.36 31.47
CA TYR A 254 12.04 -27.27 30.34
C TYR A 254 12.95 -26.72 29.22
N MET A 255 12.79 -25.44 28.85
CA MET A 255 13.62 -24.77 27.83
C MET A 255 15.10 -24.67 28.25
N LYS A 256 15.41 -24.64 29.54
CA LYS A 256 16.79 -24.61 30.07
C LYS A 256 17.42 -25.99 30.24
N SER A 257 16.64 -27.07 30.07
CA SER A 257 17.13 -28.43 30.27
C SER A 257 18.18 -28.85 29.23
N PRO A 258 19.10 -29.78 29.57
CA PRO A 258 20.10 -30.27 28.62
C PRO A 258 19.49 -30.95 27.38
N LEU A 259 18.25 -31.48 27.51
CA LEU A 259 17.53 -32.20 26.47
C LEU A 259 17.03 -31.30 25.32
N THR A 260 16.89 -29.99 25.57
CA THR A 260 16.40 -28.98 24.61
C THR A 260 17.51 -28.10 24.03
N LYS A 261 18.75 -28.24 24.51
CA LYS A 261 19.93 -27.49 24.01
C LYS A 261 20.48 -27.99 22.67
N ALA A 262 19.95 -29.08 22.12
CA ALA A 262 20.46 -29.71 20.90
C ALA A 262 19.40 -29.71 19.78
N GLY A 263 19.30 -28.61 19.03
CA GLY A 263 18.62 -28.57 17.72
C GLY A 263 17.35 -27.70 17.63
N PRO A 264 16.76 -27.59 16.42
CA PRO A 264 15.52 -26.86 16.17
C PRO A 264 14.35 -27.55 16.90
N TRP A 265 13.52 -26.75 17.59
CA TRP A 265 12.43 -27.27 18.40
C TRP A 265 11.33 -27.81 17.50
N SER A 266 10.91 -29.05 17.75
CA SER A 266 9.98 -29.80 16.92
C SER A 266 8.81 -30.37 17.73
N ASP A 267 7.84 -31.00 17.06
CA ASP A 267 6.78 -31.78 17.71
C ASP A 267 7.31 -32.80 18.72
N GLN A 268 8.53 -33.33 18.53
CA GLN A 268 9.16 -34.24 19.48
C GLN A 268 9.49 -33.57 20.81
N ASP A 269 9.86 -32.29 20.79
CA ASP A 269 10.13 -31.49 21.99
C ASP A 269 8.82 -31.09 22.69
N PHE A 270 7.75 -30.87 21.93
CA PHE A 270 6.42 -30.70 22.51
C PHE A 270 5.95 -31.98 23.25
N GLN A 271 6.13 -33.14 22.63
CA GLN A 271 5.79 -34.43 23.25
C GLN A 271 6.65 -34.74 24.48
N ARG A 272 7.93 -34.32 24.50
CA ARG A 272 8.80 -34.42 25.68
C ARG A 272 8.35 -33.50 26.82
N TYR A 273 7.97 -32.25 26.52
CA TYR A 273 7.37 -31.35 27.49
C TYR A 273 6.10 -31.95 28.13
N LEU A 274 5.20 -32.50 27.30
CA LEU A 274 3.98 -33.14 27.77
C LEU A 274 4.27 -34.35 28.70
N LYS A 275 5.31 -35.13 28.41
CA LYS A 275 5.75 -36.25 29.27
C LYS A 275 6.37 -35.76 30.59
N SER A 276 7.17 -34.70 30.55
CA SER A 276 7.83 -34.14 31.75
C SER A 276 6.86 -33.52 32.77
N THR A 277 5.72 -33.03 32.30
CA THR A 277 4.66 -32.45 33.14
C THR A 277 3.65 -33.47 33.67
N SER A 278 3.64 -34.69 33.13
CA SER A 278 2.73 -35.78 33.52
C SER A 278 3.39 -36.89 34.35
N GLN A 279 4.70 -36.84 34.55
CA GLN A 279 5.38 -37.66 35.56
C GLN A 279 5.42 -36.90 36.89
N PRO A 280 4.80 -37.41 37.98
CA PRO A 280 5.08 -36.89 39.32
C PRO A 280 6.59 -37.01 39.54
N GLN A 281 7.20 -35.96 40.07
CA GLN A 281 8.54 -36.04 40.63
C GLN A 281 8.54 -37.21 41.63
N ALA A 282 9.09 -38.35 41.24
CA ALA A 282 9.47 -39.38 42.19
C ALA A 282 10.52 -38.73 43.07
N ALA A 283 10.13 -38.47 44.33
CA ALA A 283 10.98 -37.93 45.36
C ALA A 283 12.30 -38.71 45.39
N GLN A 284 13.42 -37.99 45.25
CA GLN A 284 14.69 -38.39 45.84
C GLN A 284 14.75 -37.85 47.26
#